data_AF-A0A238U9Y2-F1
#
_entry.id   AF-A0A238U9Y2-F1
#
_cell.length_a   1.000
_cell.length_b   1.000
_cell.length_c   1.000
_cell.angle_alpha   90.00
_cell.angle_beta   90.00
_cell.angle_gamma   90.00
#
_symmetry.space_group_name_H-M   'P 1'
#
loop_
_entity.id
_entity.type
_entity.pdbx_description
1 polymer ?
#
loop_
_entity_poly.entity_id
_entity_poly.type
_entity_poly.pdbx_seq_one_letter_code
_entity_poly.pdbx_strand_id
1 'polypeptide(L)'
;MITRILIIFLFITTYSLYSQVLPGEPVVGYPKGTTAQITSITTTESVIAYSTDEKIFYYYDGTKWVKLFSENSKVIVDNELFFEDANYYYVSVRINSTDWMVSRFSRTNLNDEAFAMGSGTQPADQATVIGLTYS
;
A
#
# COMPACT_ATOMS: atom_id res chain seq x y z
N MET A 1 -1.19 -32.64 -61.72
CA MET A 1 0.02 -32.04 -61.10
C MET A 1 -0.31 -30.89 -60.15
N ILE A 2 -1.31 -30.05 -60.47
CA ILE A 2 -1.74 -28.87 -59.68
C ILE A 2 -2.29 -29.22 -58.28
N THR A 3 -3.04 -30.31 -58.13
CA THR A 3 -3.67 -30.73 -56.86
C THR A 3 -2.66 -31.09 -55.75
N ARG A 4 -1.45 -31.52 -56.12
CA ARG A 4 -0.39 -31.88 -55.16
C ARG A 4 0.35 -30.65 -54.61
N ILE A 5 0.40 -29.57 -55.38
CA ILE A 5 1.05 -28.30 -54.98
C ILE A 5 0.15 -27.53 -53.99
N LEU A 6 -1.18 -27.59 -54.18
CA LEU A 6 -2.15 -26.94 -53.30
C LEU A 6 -2.13 -27.52 -51.86
N ILE A 7 -1.94 -28.83 -51.72
CA ILE A 7 -1.86 -29.51 -50.42
C ILE A 7 -0.61 -29.08 -49.66
N ILE A 8 0.53 -28.92 -50.34
CA ILE A 8 1.78 -28.49 -49.71
C ILE A 8 1.66 -27.04 -49.20
N PHE A 9 0.99 -26.16 -49.95
CA PHE A 9 0.72 -24.79 -49.49
C PHE A 9 -0.23 -24.74 -48.29
N LEU A 10 -1.17 -25.68 -48.19
CA LEU A 10 -2.10 -25.78 -47.05
C LEU A 10 -1.36 -26.09 -45.73
N PHE A 11 -0.31 -26.92 -45.78
CA PHE A 11 0.46 -27.31 -44.59
C PHE A 11 1.47 -26.25 -44.10
N ILE A 12 1.83 -25.25 -44.92
CA ILE A 12 2.76 -24.17 -44.52
C ILE A 12 2.05 -23.08 -43.71
N THR A 13 0.71 -23.08 -43.69
CA THR A 13 -0.09 -22.13 -42.92
C THR A 13 -0.33 -22.56 -41.46
N THR A 14 0.44 -23.51 -40.92
CA THR A 14 0.49 -23.71 -39.46
C THR A 14 1.30 -22.58 -38.83
N TYR A 15 0.70 -21.39 -38.87
CA TYR A 15 1.07 -20.20 -38.15
C TYR A 15 1.44 -20.57 -36.72
N SER A 16 2.68 -20.30 -36.36
CA SER A 16 3.10 -20.31 -34.97
C SER A 16 2.40 -19.13 -34.28
N LEU A 17 1.34 -19.44 -33.53
CA LEU A 17 0.73 -18.48 -32.60
C LEU A 17 1.70 -18.29 -31.44
N TYR A 18 2.54 -17.25 -31.52
CA TYR A 18 3.25 -16.79 -30.34
C TYR A 18 2.20 -16.24 -29.37
N SER A 19 1.98 -16.94 -28.25
CA SER A 19 1.21 -16.37 -27.15
C SER A 19 1.92 -15.11 -26.69
N GLN A 20 1.24 -13.96 -26.76
CA GLN A 20 1.75 -12.67 -26.27
C GLN A 20 1.92 -12.66 -24.74
N VAL A 21 1.43 -13.71 -24.06
CA VAL A 21 1.49 -13.86 -22.61
C VAL A 21 2.09 -15.23 -22.29
N LEU A 22 3.19 -15.23 -21.52
CA LEU A 22 3.76 -16.46 -20.99
C LEU A 22 2.81 -17.08 -19.95
N PRO A 23 2.63 -18.41 -19.93
CA PRO A 23 1.82 -19.06 -18.90
C PRO A 23 2.35 -18.73 -17.50
N GLY A 24 1.48 -18.21 -16.63
CA GLY A 24 1.83 -17.84 -15.25
C GLY A 24 2.38 -16.42 -15.08
N GLU A 25 2.49 -15.63 -16.15
CA GLU A 25 2.91 -14.22 -16.09
C GLU A 25 1.70 -13.28 -16.15
N PRO A 26 1.60 -12.26 -15.26
CA PRO A 26 0.55 -11.27 -15.33
C PRO A 26 0.56 -10.53 -16.68
N VAL A 27 -0.60 -10.41 -17.32
CA VAL A 27 -0.80 -9.77 -18.64
C VAL A 27 -0.43 -8.27 -18.64
N VAL A 28 -0.25 -7.66 -17.47
CA VAL A 28 -0.10 -6.21 -17.34
C VAL A 28 1.32 -5.71 -17.67
N GLY A 29 2.29 -6.59 -17.94
CA GLY A 29 3.57 -6.20 -18.56
C GLY A 29 4.42 -5.21 -17.74
N TYR A 30 4.12 -5.01 -16.44
CA TYR A 30 4.92 -4.16 -15.59
C TYR A 30 6.35 -4.71 -15.48
N PRO A 31 7.37 -3.83 -15.48
CA PRO A 31 8.72 -4.22 -15.11
C PRO A 31 8.71 -4.96 -13.77
N LYS A 32 9.46 -6.06 -13.67
CA LYS A 32 9.61 -6.82 -12.43
C LYS A 32 11.06 -7.23 -12.21
N GLY A 33 11.43 -7.40 -10.94
CA GLY A 33 12.76 -7.85 -10.54
C GLY A 33 12.83 -8.05 -9.04
N THR A 34 13.99 -8.46 -8.55
CA THR A 34 14.29 -8.45 -7.10
C THR A 34 14.23 -7.02 -6.57
N THR A 35 14.04 -6.83 -5.26
CA THR A 35 14.02 -5.48 -4.68
C THR A 35 15.34 -4.75 -4.99
N ALA A 36 16.48 -5.45 -4.95
CA ALA A 36 17.78 -4.87 -5.28
C ALA A 36 17.92 -4.49 -6.76
N GLN A 37 17.38 -5.30 -7.67
CA GLN A 37 17.35 -4.96 -9.09
C GLN A 37 16.53 -3.70 -9.32
N ILE A 38 15.37 -3.57 -8.69
CA ILE A 38 14.51 -2.39 -8.82
C ILE A 38 15.22 -1.16 -8.26
N THR A 39 15.72 -1.23 -7.02
CA THR A 39 16.32 -0.05 -6.35
C THR A 39 17.63 0.42 -6.97
N SER A 40 18.30 -0.42 -7.78
CA SER A 40 19.49 -0.03 -8.54
C SER A 40 19.20 0.65 -9.88
N ILE A 41 17.94 0.62 -10.35
CA ILE A 41 17.56 1.30 -11.59
C ILE A 41 17.61 2.81 -11.37
N THR A 42 18.43 3.48 -12.18
CA THR A 42 18.41 4.94 -12.33
C THR A 42 17.40 5.27 -13.43
N THR A 43 16.31 5.97 -13.08
CA THR A 43 15.22 6.28 -14.00
C THR A 43 14.66 7.67 -13.75
N THR A 44 13.85 8.17 -14.68
CA THR A 44 12.98 9.33 -14.49
C THR A 44 11.72 8.96 -13.72
N GLU A 45 11.04 9.96 -13.14
CA GLU A 45 9.80 9.87 -12.37
C GLU A 45 8.70 9.03 -13.05
N SER A 46 7.77 8.50 -12.26
CA SER A 46 6.54 7.81 -12.70
C SER A 46 6.70 6.39 -13.25
N VAL A 47 7.82 5.71 -13.00
CA VAL A 47 7.97 4.27 -13.29
C VAL A 47 7.42 3.45 -12.13
N ILE A 48 6.64 2.41 -12.46
CA ILE A 48 6.15 1.41 -11.51
C ILE A 48 6.81 0.06 -11.82
N ALA A 49 7.30 -0.64 -10.79
CA ALA A 49 7.90 -1.96 -10.91
C ALA A 49 7.42 -2.90 -9.79
N TYR A 50 7.27 -4.18 -10.10
CA TYR A 50 6.86 -5.21 -9.14
C TYR A 50 8.08 -5.93 -8.55
N SER A 51 8.25 -5.86 -7.21
CA SER A 51 9.28 -6.65 -6.53
C SER A 51 8.86 -8.10 -6.39
N THR A 52 9.68 -9.00 -6.92
CA THR A 52 9.48 -10.45 -6.79
C THR A 52 9.83 -10.98 -5.42
N ASP A 53 10.62 -10.24 -4.62
CA ASP A 53 11.04 -10.65 -3.27
C ASP A 53 9.94 -10.31 -2.26
N GLU A 54 9.50 -9.06 -2.26
CA GLU A 54 8.53 -8.52 -1.29
C GLU A 54 7.08 -8.64 -1.74
N LYS A 55 6.85 -9.03 -3.00
CA LYS A 55 5.52 -9.17 -3.61
C LYS A 55 4.69 -7.87 -3.60
N ILE A 56 5.37 -6.72 -3.71
CA ILE A 56 4.78 -5.38 -3.66
C ILE A 56 5.21 -4.53 -4.86
N PHE A 57 4.37 -3.57 -5.24
CA PHE A 57 4.72 -2.55 -6.23
C PHE A 57 5.54 -1.42 -5.61
N TYR A 58 6.55 -1.00 -6.36
CA TYR A 58 7.34 0.19 -6.12
C TYR A 58 7.02 1.23 -7.19
N TYR A 59 7.02 2.51 -6.83
CA TYR A 59 7.01 3.63 -7.76
C TYR A 59 8.26 4.50 -7.55
N TYR A 60 8.80 5.07 -8.62
CA TYR A 60 9.89 6.04 -8.51
C TYR A 60 9.34 7.47 -8.40
N ASP A 61 9.58 8.13 -7.27
CA ASP A 61 9.08 9.49 -6.96
C ASP A 61 9.92 10.62 -7.58
N GLY A 62 10.86 10.28 -8.45
CA GLY A 62 11.83 11.20 -9.04
C GLY A 62 13.16 11.29 -8.28
N THR A 63 13.22 10.77 -7.06
CA THR A 63 14.45 10.73 -6.25
C THR A 63 14.78 9.33 -5.74
N LYS A 64 13.77 8.55 -5.34
CA LYS A 64 13.92 7.21 -4.75
C LYS A 64 12.75 6.30 -5.12
N TRP A 65 12.97 5.01 -4.92
CA TRP A 65 11.93 4.00 -5.02
C TRP A 65 11.11 3.95 -3.73
N VAL A 66 9.79 4.11 -3.86
CA VAL A 66 8.83 4.13 -2.76
C VAL A 66 7.82 2.99 -2.94
N LYS A 67 7.48 2.30 -1.85
CA LYS A 67 6.50 1.20 -1.85
C LYS A 67 5.08 1.77 -1.97
N LEU A 68 4.28 1.29 -2.92
CA LEU A 68 2.90 1.74 -3.14
C LEU A 68 1.93 1.33 -2.02
N PHE A 69 2.24 0.26 -1.29
CA PHE A 69 1.39 -0.29 -0.21
C PHE A 69 2.23 -0.81 0.97
N SER A 70 3.19 -0.02 1.45
CA SER A 70 3.95 -0.38 2.66
C SER A 70 3.03 -0.54 3.88
N GLU A 71 3.47 -1.30 4.89
CA GLU A 71 2.78 -1.38 6.18
C GLU A 71 2.52 0.02 6.78
N ASN A 72 3.38 1.00 6.50
CA ASN A 72 3.21 2.39 6.94
C ASN A 72 2.16 3.18 6.14
N SER A 73 1.80 2.74 4.94
CA SER A 73 0.72 3.33 4.13
C SER A 73 -0.64 2.68 4.38
N LYS A 74 -0.65 1.53 5.05
CA LYS A 74 -1.88 0.98 5.61
C LYS A 74 -2.14 1.80 6.88
N VAL A 75 -3.09 2.72 6.84
CA VAL A 75 -3.69 3.25 8.08
C VAL A 75 -4.37 2.06 8.73
N ILE A 76 -3.65 1.35 9.60
CA ILE A 76 -4.24 0.31 10.43
C ILE A 76 -4.58 1.03 11.71
N VAL A 77 -5.86 1.40 11.84
CA VAL A 77 -6.44 1.67 13.15
C VAL A 77 -6.42 0.33 13.88
N ASP A 78 -5.36 0.11 14.65
CA ASP A 78 -5.20 -1.05 15.52
C ASP A 78 -5.46 -0.60 16.97
N ASN A 79 -5.97 -1.51 17.79
CA ASN A 79 -6.09 -1.32 19.24
C ASN A 79 -6.82 -0.04 19.66
N GLU A 80 -8.07 0.11 19.20
CA GLU A 80 -8.96 1.20 19.63
C GLU A 80 -9.34 1.03 21.11
N LEU A 81 -9.01 2.04 21.92
CA LEU A 81 -9.26 2.07 23.36
C LEU A 81 -10.17 3.26 23.70
N PHE A 82 -11.17 3.01 24.54
CA PHE A 82 -12.16 3.99 24.96
C PHE A 82 -11.97 4.38 26.42
N PHE A 83 -11.98 5.69 26.69
CA PHE A 83 -11.93 6.26 28.04
C PHE A 83 -12.98 7.37 28.17
N GLU A 84 -13.38 7.68 29.40
CA GLU A 84 -14.30 8.78 29.67
C GLU A 84 -13.97 9.47 31.00
N ASP A 85 -14.29 10.75 31.10
CA ASP A 85 -14.34 11.49 32.35
C ASP A 85 -15.67 12.27 32.49
N ALA A 86 -15.74 13.18 33.46
CA ALA A 86 -16.94 13.97 33.71
C ALA A 86 -17.37 14.86 32.52
N ASN A 87 -16.44 15.24 31.65
CA ASN A 87 -16.61 16.25 30.62
C ASN A 87 -16.44 15.70 29.20
N TYR A 88 -15.63 14.66 29.00
CA TYR A 88 -15.24 14.19 27.67
C TYR A 88 -15.26 12.66 27.50
N TYR A 89 -15.46 12.24 26.26
CA TYR A 89 -15.14 10.91 25.75
C TYR A 89 -13.81 10.96 25.00
N TYR A 90 -13.00 9.92 25.15
CA TYR A 90 -11.71 9.80 24.50
C TYR A 90 -11.62 8.49 23.72
N VAL A 91 -11.15 8.58 22.49
CA VAL A 91 -10.87 7.43 21.64
C VAL A 91 -9.38 7.45 21.31
N SER A 92 -8.62 6.53 21.91
CA SER A 92 -7.20 6.35 21.65
C SER A 92 -7.00 5.27 20.61
N VAL A 93 -6.26 5.58 19.56
CA VAL A 93 -6.03 4.72 18.40
C VAL A 93 -4.55 4.68 18.07
N ARG A 94 -4.06 3.49 17.73
CA ARG A 94 -2.76 3.34 17.08
C ARG A 94 -2.94 3.44 15.57
N ILE A 95 -2.25 4.38 14.92
CA ILE A 95 -2.37 4.65 13.47
C ILE A 95 -1.46 3.71 12.67
N ASN A 96 -0.30 3.37 13.23
CA ASN A 96 0.66 2.44 12.67
C ASN A 96 1.57 1.88 13.80
N SER A 97 2.63 1.16 13.45
CA SER A 97 3.53 0.58 14.46
C SER A 97 4.25 1.61 15.36
N THR A 98 4.31 2.88 14.99
CA THR A 98 5.01 3.92 15.75
C THR A 98 4.12 5.07 16.18
N ASP A 99 2.99 5.33 15.54
CA ASP A 99 2.22 6.56 15.72
C ASP A 99 0.83 6.28 16.28
N TRP A 100 0.32 7.25 17.05
CA TRP A 100 -0.98 7.18 17.70
C TRP A 100 -1.72 8.51 17.62
N MET A 101 -3.05 8.44 17.75
CA MET A 101 -3.93 9.59 17.86
C MET A 101 -4.96 9.35 18.96
N VAL A 102 -5.28 10.39 19.70
CA VAL A 102 -6.40 10.42 20.63
C VAL A 102 -7.37 11.51 20.22
N SER A 103 -8.59 11.11 19.88
CA SER A 103 -9.71 12.05 19.67
C SER A 103 -10.44 12.28 20.98
N ARG A 104 -10.78 13.53 21.28
CA ARG A 104 -11.55 13.93 22.47
C ARG A 104 -12.83 14.62 22.04
N PHE A 105 -13.96 14.15 22.55
CA PHE A 105 -15.29 14.67 22.25
C PHE A 105 -15.98 15.15 23.52
N SER A 106 -16.52 16.37 23.52
CA SER A 106 -17.29 16.88 24.65
C SER A 106 -18.60 16.10 24.84
N ARG A 107 -18.95 15.83 26.11
CA ARG A 107 -20.21 15.18 26.49
C ARG A 107 -21.43 16.07 26.31
N THR A 108 -21.23 17.39 26.21
CA THR A 108 -22.33 18.37 26.22
C THR A 108 -22.39 19.21 24.95
N ASN A 109 -21.29 19.36 24.22
CA ASN A 109 -21.24 20.12 22.97
C ASN A 109 -20.64 19.26 21.84
N LEU A 110 -21.48 18.82 20.89
CA LEU A 110 -21.04 18.01 19.75
C LEU A 110 -20.05 18.73 18.83
N ASN A 111 -19.94 20.06 18.89
CA ASN A 111 -18.99 20.83 18.09
C ASN A 111 -17.64 21.06 18.79
N ASP A 112 -17.48 20.59 20.02
CA ASP A 112 -16.23 20.66 20.78
C ASP A 112 -15.52 19.31 20.71
N GLU A 113 -14.70 19.17 19.66
CA GLU A 113 -13.80 18.06 19.41
C GLU A 113 -12.38 18.59 19.26
N ALA A 114 -11.41 17.86 19.82
CA ALA A 114 -10.00 18.14 19.61
C ALA A 114 -9.21 16.83 19.54
N PHE A 115 -8.00 16.87 19.00
CA PHE A 115 -7.16 15.68 18.89
C PHE A 115 -5.76 15.93 19.45
N ALA A 116 -5.13 14.84 19.87
CA ALA A 116 -3.72 14.79 20.24
C ALA A 116 -3.06 13.68 19.41
N MET A 117 -1.85 13.92 18.90
CA MET A 117 -1.08 12.93 18.15
C MET A 117 0.32 12.82 18.71
N GLY A 118 0.94 11.66 18.53
CA GLY A 118 2.33 11.45 18.87
C GLY A 118 2.89 10.15 18.32
N SER A 119 4.16 9.92 18.62
CA SER A 119 4.89 8.70 18.28
C SER A 119 5.26 7.91 19.54
N GLY A 120 5.58 6.63 19.40
CA GLY A 120 5.94 5.70 20.46
C GLY A 120 4.77 4.87 20.97
N THR A 121 4.74 4.65 22.29
CA THR A 121 3.70 3.86 22.94
C THR A 121 2.36 4.61 22.93
N GLN A 122 1.32 3.97 22.41
CA GLN A 122 -0.05 4.47 22.45
C GLN A 122 -0.50 4.71 23.91
N PRO A 123 -1.12 5.86 24.23
CA PRO A 123 -1.79 6.08 25.51
C PRO A 123 -2.87 5.02 25.77
N ALA A 124 -2.69 4.24 26.84
CA ALA A 124 -3.51 3.05 27.14
C ALA A 124 -4.21 3.12 28.50
N ASP A 125 -4.15 4.25 29.20
CA ASP A 125 -4.82 4.49 30.47
C ASP A 125 -5.42 5.90 30.53
N GLN A 126 -6.47 6.06 31.33
CA GLN A 126 -7.23 7.30 31.42
C GLN A 126 -6.40 8.51 31.89
N ALA A 127 -5.46 8.32 32.82
CA ALA A 127 -4.68 9.44 33.34
C ALA A 127 -3.74 10.02 32.27
N THR A 128 -3.08 9.14 31.52
CA THR A 128 -2.22 9.53 30.40
C THR A 128 -3.02 10.24 29.31
N VAL A 129 -4.19 9.71 28.96
CA VAL A 129 -5.06 10.26 27.90
C VAL A 129 -5.57 11.66 28.27
N ILE A 130 -6.02 11.87 29.51
CA ILE A 130 -6.45 13.19 30.01
C ILE A 130 -5.29 14.19 30.04
N GLY A 131 -4.07 13.74 30.32
CA GLY A 131 -2.88 14.58 30.42
C GLY A 131 -2.31 15.08 29.09
N LEU A 132 -2.86 14.66 27.94
CA LEU A 132 -2.39 15.08 26.63
C LEU A 132 -2.71 16.55 26.34
N THR A 133 -1.89 17.15 25.48
CA THR A 133 -2.19 18.47 24.92
C THR A 133 -3.02 18.30 23.65
N TYR A 134 -4.23 18.86 23.67
CA TYR A 134 -5.19 18.79 22.56
C TYR A 134 -5.17 20.09 21.75
N SER A 135 -5.20 19.96 20.43
CA SER A 135 -5.22 21.05 19.46
C SER A 135 -6.38 20.94 18.48
#